data_AF-A0A7C3L640-F1
#
_entry.id   AF-A0A7C3L640-F1
#
_cell.length_a   1.000
_cell.length_b   1.000
_cell.length_c   1.000
_cell.angle_alpha   90.00
_cell.angle_beta   90.00
_cell.angle_gamma   90.00
#
_symmetry.space_group_name_H-M   'P 1'
#
loop_
_entity.id
_entity.type
_entity.pdbx_description
1 polymer ?
#
loop_
_entity_poly.entity_id
_entity_poly.type
_entity_poly.pdbx_seq_one_letter_code
_entity_poly.pdbx_strand_id
1 'polypeptide(L)'
;MKTKMKEIQAKIESDPKLQEAVEKIKPKKSIWGILGIITFFFLPELITYIWQDTLIDWAHVHSMTEATSVLRMLYGELEEMFISGVSWVNISLGMLLLLWMWRSK
;
A
#
# COMPACT_ATOMS: atom_id res chain seq x y z
N MET A 1 12.99 -17.14 12.21
CA MET A 1 12.10 -15.96 12.23
C MET A 1 11.49 -15.70 13.61
N LYS A 2 10.90 -16.70 14.28
CA LYS A 2 10.32 -16.54 15.63
C LYS A 2 11.28 -15.94 16.68
N THR A 3 12.55 -16.33 16.67
CA THR A 3 13.58 -15.80 17.59
C THR A 3 13.88 -14.32 17.32
N LYS A 4 14.07 -13.96 16.05
CA LYS A 4 14.30 -12.56 15.62
C LYS A 4 13.12 -11.64 15.97
N MET A 5 11.88 -12.12 15.84
CA MET A 5 10.69 -11.35 16.25
C MET A 5 10.68 -11.08 17.76
N LYS A 6 11.04 -12.09 18.59
CA LYS A 6 11.14 -11.94 20.04
C LYS A 6 12.24 -10.96 20.45
N GLU A 7 13.39 -11.00 19.77
CA GLU A 7 14.50 -10.06 20.00
C GLU A 7 14.09 -8.61 19.68
N ILE A 8 13.38 -8.39 18.57
CA ILE A 8 12.85 -7.07 18.21
C ILE A 8 11.83 -6.59 19.25
N GLN A 9 10.94 -7.47 19.70
CA GLN A 9 9.97 -7.14 20.75
C GLN A 9 10.66 -6.74 22.05
N ALA A 10 11.63 -7.53 22.50
CA ALA A 10 12.43 -7.24 23.69
C ALA A 10 13.19 -5.89 23.56
N LYS A 11 13.70 -5.59 22.36
CA LYS A 11 14.41 -4.33 22.10
C LYS A 11 13.47 -3.12 22.15
N ILE A 12 12.28 -3.23 21.58
CA ILE A 12 11.23 -2.20 21.65
C ILE A 12 10.79 -2.00 23.11
N GLU A 13 10.62 -3.08 23.87
CA GLU A 13 10.22 -2.99 25.29
C GLU A 13 11.33 -2.39 26.17
N SER A 14 12.60 -2.62 25.84
CA SER A 14 13.74 -2.13 26.61
C SER A 14 14.10 -0.66 26.38
N ASP A 15 13.69 -0.05 25.25
CA ASP A 15 14.06 1.32 24.89
C ASP A 15 12.82 2.24 24.90
N PRO A 16 12.72 3.18 25.86
CA PRO A 16 11.58 4.09 25.96
C PRO A 16 11.43 5.01 24.74
N LYS A 17 12.50 5.33 24.01
CA LYS A 17 12.41 6.12 22.76
C LYS A 17 11.75 5.32 21.64
N LEU A 18 12.02 4.01 21.57
CA LEU A 18 11.37 3.13 20.61
C LEU A 18 9.90 2.92 20.96
N GLN A 19 9.56 2.76 22.24
CA GLN A 19 8.15 2.68 22.67
C GLN A 19 7.37 3.94 22.28
N GLU A 20 7.93 5.12 22.55
CA GLU A 20 7.26 6.39 22.23
C GLU A 20 7.11 6.59 20.72
N ALA A 21 8.12 6.20 19.93
CA ALA A 21 8.04 6.23 18.48
C ALA A 21 6.95 5.28 17.95
N VAL A 22 6.87 4.06 18.48
CA VAL A 22 5.85 3.06 18.10
C VAL A 22 4.44 3.56 18.43
N GLU A 23 4.22 4.18 19.60
CA GLU A 23 2.91 4.75 19.95
C GLU A 23 2.56 5.97 19.08
N LYS A 24 3.55 6.78 18.65
CA LYS A 24 3.31 7.93 17.76
C LYS A 24 2.93 7.54 16.33
N ILE A 25 3.55 6.49 15.78
CA ILE A 25 3.25 6.01 14.41
C ILE A 25 2.00 5.12 14.34
N LYS A 26 1.53 4.66 15.48
CA LYS A 26 0.38 3.77 15.60
C LYS A 26 -0.86 4.42 14.98
N PRO A 27 -1.60 3.71 14.10
CA PRO A 27 -2.81 4.25 13.55
C PRO A 27 -3.84 4.47 14.67
N LYS A 28 -4.35 5.70 14.80
CA LYS A 28 -5.41 6.01 15.76
C LYS A 28 -6.71 5.33 15.32
N LYS A 29 -7.38 4.64 16.26
CA LYS A 29 -8.75 4.13 16.06
C LYS A 29 -9.73 5.29 15.94
N SER A 30 -9.85 5.83 14.74
CA SER A 30 -10.83 6.84 14.39
C SER A 30 -11.46 6.49 13.05
N ILE A 31 -12.67 7.02 12.81
CA ILE A 31 -13.36 6.88 11.52
C ILE A 31 -12.45 7.40 10.39
N TRP A 32 -11.75 8.51 10.62
CA TRP A 32 -10.77 9.06 9.68
C TRP A 32 -9.57 8.14 9.43
N GLY A 33 -9.08 7.43 10.45
CA GLY A 33 -8.00 6.45 10.29
C GLY A 33 -8.42 5.26 9.44
N ILE A 34 -9.63 4.74 9.66
CA ILE A 34 -10.20 3.65 8.85
C ILE A 34 -10.42 4.10 7.41
N LEU A 35 -11.06 5.25 7.22
CA LEU A 35 -11.32 5.81 5.89
C LEU A 35 -10.02 6.08 5.14
N GLY A 36 -8.98 6.60 5.82
CA GLY A 36 -7.67 6.78 5.24
C GLY A 36 -7.11 5.47 4.70
N ILE A 37 -7.08 4.41 5.52
CA ILE A 37 -6.55 3.12 5.07
C ILE A 37 -7.36 2.56 3.89
N ILE A 38 -8.69 2.62 3.95
CA ILE A 38 -9.55 2.17 2.83
C ILE A 38 -9.26 2.96 1.54
N THR A 39 -9.17 4.28 1.65
CA THR A 39 -8.99 5.18 0.49
C THR A 39 -7.63 5.02 -0.17
N PHE A 40 -6.57 4.77 0.60
CA PHE A 40 -5.22 4.66 0.04
C PHE A 40 -4.85 3.25 -0.42
N PHE A 41 -5.32 2.21 0.27
CA PHE A 41 -4.88 0.83 0.02
C PHE A 41 -5.91 -0.03 -0.73
N PHE A 42 -7.19 0.33 -0.70
CA PHE A 42 -8.26 -0.51 -1.27
C PHE A 42 -9.01 0.19 -2.40
N LEU A 43 -9.23 1.50 -2.31
CA LEU A 43 -9.95 2.24 -3.35
C LEU A 43 -9.22 2.22 -4.71
N PRO A 44 -7.88 2.44 -4.80
CA PRO A 44 -7.19 2.36 -6.07
C PRO A 44 -7.31 0.96 -6.67
N GLU A 45 -7.16 -0.08 -5.85
CA GLU A 45 -7.30 -1.48 -6.28
C GLU A 45 -8.69 -1.80 -6.82
N LEU A 46 -9.75 -1.25 -6.20
CA LEU A 46 -11.12 -1.40 -6.67
C LEU A 46 -11.30 -0.73 -8.03
N ILE A 47 -10.73 0.46 -8.22
CA ILE A 47 -10.76 1.17 -9.50
C ILE A 47 -10.01 0.34 -10.55
N THR A 48 -8.80 -0.12 -10.25
CA THR A 48 -8.01 -0.93 -11.18
C THR A 48 -8.75 -2.20 -11.55
N TYR A 49 -9.44 -2.85 -10.62
CA TYR A 49 -10.23 -4.06 -10.89
C TYR A 49 -11.44 -3.79 -11.81
N ILE A 50 -12.16 -2.67 -11.62
CA ILE A 50 -13.38 -2.38 -12.40
C ILE A 50 -13.03 -1.89 -13.81
N TRP A 51 -11.98 -1.07 -13.95
CA TRP A 51 -11.61 -0.43 -15.22
C TRP A 51 -10.32 -1.02 -15.83
N GLN A 52 -9.96 -2.25 -15.46
CA GLN A 52 -8.67 -2.86 -15.80
C GLN A 52 -8.37 -2.78 -17.30
N ASP A 53 -9.27 -3.30 -18.14
CA ASP A 53 -9.08 -3.34 -19.59
C ASP A 53 -8.92 -1.92 -20.17
N THR A 54 -9.73 -0.98 -19.71
CA THR A 54 -9.65 0.43 -20.15
C THR A 54 -8.33 1.08 -19.76
N LEU A 55 -7.83 0.79 -18.57
CA LEU A 55 -6.55 1.32 -18.08
C LEU A 55 -5.37 0.72 -18.84
N ILE A 56 -5.41 -0.59 -19.15
CA ILE A 56 -4.41 -1.26 -19.97
C ILE A 56 -4.37 -0.63 -21.36
N ASP A 57 -5.51 -0.56 -22.06
CA ASP A 57 -5.58 0.02 -23.40
C ASP A 57 -5.10 1.48 -23.43
N TRP A 58 -5.52 2.26 -22.42
CA TRP A 58 -5.11 3.65 -22.30
C TRP A 58 -3.60 3.78 -22.07
N ALA A 59 -3.03 2.99 -21.16
CA ALA A 59 -1.59 2.99 -20.89
C ALA A 59 -0.80 2.52 -22.12
N HIS A 60 -1.27 1.49 -22.81
CA HIS A 60 -0.65 0.96 -24.01
C HIS A 60 -0.53 2.03 -25.11
N VAL A 61 -1.61 2.75 -25.39
CA VAL A 61 -1.61 3.83 -26.38
C VAL A 61 -0.59 4.92 -26.02
N HIS A 62 -0.55 5.35 -24.75
CA HIS A 62 0.38 6.40 -24.32
C HIS A 62 1.83 5.92 -24.26
N SER A 63 2.08 4.64 -24.00
CA SER A 63 3.42 4.04 -24.06
C SER A 63 4.06 4.14 -25.45
N MET A 64 3.23 4.21 -26.51
CA MET A 64 3.71 4.30 -27.89
C MET A 64 3.69 5.72 -28.45
N THR A 65 2.75 6.55 -28.01
CA THR A 65 2.44 7.84 -28.67
C THR A 65 3.04 9.06 -27.98
N GLU A 66 3.44 8.95 -26.72
CA GLU A 66 3.97 10.09 -25.96
C GLU A 66 5.28 10.63 -26.54
N ALA A 67 5.48 11.95 -26.44
CA ALA A 67 6.59 12.62 -27.12
C ALA A 67 7.97 12.22 -26.57
N THR A 68 8.08 12.04 -25.24
CA THR A 68 9.35 11.74 -24.59
C THR A 68 9.49 10.26 -24.27
N SER A 69 10.73 9.76 -24.33
CA SER A 69 11.04 8.36 -23.99
C SER A 69 10.72 8.02 -22.53
N VAL A 70 10.88 8.98 -21.62
CA VAL A 70 10.57 8.78 -20.20
C VAL A 70 9.08 8.56 -19.99
N LEU A 71 8.22 9.39 -20.61
CA LEU A 71 6.77 9.18 -20.49
C LEU A 71 6.36 7.84 -21.10
N ARG A 72 6.87 7.50 -22.28
CA ARG A 72 6.60 6.20 -22.92
C ARG A 72 6.97 5.02 -22.00
N MET A 73 8.13 5.08 -21.36
CA MET A 73 8.57 4.08 -20.38
C MET A 73 7.61 4.01 -19.17
N LEU A 74 7.26 5.16 -18.58
CA LEU A 74 6.34 5.21 -17.43
C LEU A 74 4.97 4.61 -17.76
N TYR A 75 4.44 4.86 -18.95
CA TYR A 75 3.18 4.25 -19.38
C TYR A 75 3.29 2.76 -19.68
N GLY A 76 4.43 2.28 -20.19
CA GLY A 76 4.70 0.84 -20.32
C GLY A 76 4.70 0.13 -18.96
N GLU A 77 5.35 0.73 -17.95
CA GLU A 77 5.33 0.21 -16.58
C GLU A 77 3.89 0.21 -16.00
N LEU A 78 3.10 1.25 -16.27
CA LEU A 78 1.69 1.30 -15.86
C LEU A 78 0.86 0.21 -16.54
N GLU A 79 1.07 -0.04 -17.83
CA GLU A 79 0.41 -1.12 -18.58
C GLU A 79 0.70 -2.48 -17.93
N GLU A 80 1.97 -2.78 -17.67
CA GLU A 80 2.38 -4.03 -17.00
C GLU A 80 1.77 -4.16 -15.60
N MET A 81 1.75 -3.06 -14.83
CA MET A 81 1.10 -3.03 -13.51
C MET A 81 -0.39 -3.36 -13.62
N PHE A 82 -1.12 -2.79 -14.58
CA PHE A 82 -2.55 -3.04 -14.74
C PHE A 82 -2.86 -4.43 -15.30
N ILE A 83 -1.99 -5.02 -16.13
CA ILE A 83 -2.13 -6.41 -16.60
C ILE A 83 -2.07 -7.38 -15.42
N SER A 84 -1.16 -7.14 -14.46
CA SER A 84 -1.09 -7.93 -13.23
C SER A 84 -2.36 -7.81 -12.37
N GLY A 85 -3.16 -6.77 -12.61
CA GLY A 85 -4.44 -6.52 -11.98
C GLY A 85 -4.26 -5.87 -10.60
N VAL A 86 -4.82 -6.52 -9.59
CA VAL A 86 -4.87 -6.00 -8.23
C VAL A 86 -3.54 -6.23 -7.50
N SER A 87 -3.05 -5.20 -6.81
CA SER A 87 -1.85 -5.26 -5.98
C SER A 87 -2.10 -5.98 -4.66
N TRP A 88 -1.74 -7.25 -4.61
CA TRP A 88 -1.78 -8.06 -3.38
C TRP A 88 -0.91 -7.48 -2.26
N VAL A 89 0.16 -6.76 -2.60
CA VAL A 89 1.02 -6.08 -1.61
C VAL A 89 0.25 -4.95 -0.95
N ASN A 90 -0.45 -4.12 -1.73
CA ASN A 90 -1.21 -2.98 -1.23
C ASN A 90 -2.37 -3.45 -0.32
N ILE A 91 -3.11 -4.47 -0.77
CA ILE A 91 -4.17 -5.10 0.03
C ILE A 91 -3.61 -5.66 1.35
N SER A 92 -2.48 -6.38 1.29
CA SER A 92 -1.87 -6.99 2.48
C SER A 92 -1.43 -5.92 3.48
N LEU A 93 -0.82 -4.82 3.02
CA LEU A 93 -0.43 -3.70 3.87
C LEU A 93 -1.65 -3.01 4.49
N GLY A 94 -2.69 -2.75 3.70
CA GLY A 94 -3.95 -2.19 4.18
C GLY A 94 -4.58 -3.06 5.28
N MET A 95 -4.62 -4.38 5.06
CA MET A 95 -5.13 -5.33 6.06
C MET A 95 -4.29 -5.34 7.34
N LEU A 96 -2.95 -5.33 7.24
CA LEU A 96 -2.08 -5.28 8.40
C LEU A 96 -2.26 -3.98 9.20
N LEU A 97 -2.43 -2.83 8.53
CA LEU A 97 -2.70 -1.55 9.17
C LEU A 97 -4.07 -1.54 9.88
N LEU A 98 -5.11 -2.09 9.24
CA LEU A 98 -6.43 -2.25 9.87
C LEU A 98 -6.35 -3.16 11.11
N LEU A 99 -5.64 -4.28 11.02
CA LEU A 99 -5.44 -5.20 12.15
C LEU A 99 -4.64 -4.54 13.27
N TRP A 100 -3.57 -3.81 12.95
CA TRP A 100 -2.78 -3.08 13.95
C TRP A 100 -3.61 -2.01 14.64
N MET A 101 -4.36 -1.23 13.86
CA MET A 101 -5.31 -0.26 14.39
C MET A 101 -6.34 -0.95 15.28
N TRP A 102 -6.92 -2.09 14.88
CA TRP A 102 -7.93 -2.81 15.68
C TRP A 102 -7.39 -3.37 17.00
N ARG A 103 -6.15 -3.85 17.01
CA ARG A 103 -5.50 -4.41 18.22
C ARG A 103 -5.00 -3.34 19.19
N SER A 104 -4.90 -2.10 18.74
CA SER A 104 -4.53 -0.95 19.56
C SER A 104 -5.66 -0.63 20.55
N LYS A 105 -5.41 -0.65 21.86
CA LYS A 105 -6.42 -0.22 22.85
C LYS A 105 -6.72 1.27 22.69
#